data_AF-A0A933I266-F1
#
_entry.id   AF-A0A933I266-F1
#
_cell.length_a   1.000
_cell.length_b   1.000
_cell.length_c   1.000
_cell.angle_alpha   90.00
_cell.angle_beta   90.00
_cell.angle_gamma   90.00
#
_symmetry.space_group_name_H-M   'P 1'
#
loop_
_entity.id
_entity.type
_entity.pdbx_description
1 polymer ?
#
loop_
_entity_poly.entity_id
_entity_poly.type
_entity_poly.pdbx_seq_one_letter_code
_entity_poly.pdbx_strand_id
1 'polypeptide(L)'
;MGDLWLQDSGIYHPVNVKTGIVGAEGQPNLVSLKKVFSAIMARQIDSYYLLIVKMDISAKGIAPSVCLIDMLDWLDYVTFDSGPGQMMLRAVKFFAEFDPTKVKTLDIKSKAQRLMELYEDGERRLKENRERDLQHYRHEFRDFLAGKNFRVTPETQRSLILQ
;
A
#
# COMPACT_ATOMS: atom_id res chain seq x y z
N MET A 1 -12.43 2.40 6.82
CA MET A 1 -12.02 1.18 6.10
C MET A 1 -12.36 1.40 4.64
N GLY A 2 -13.63 1.64 4.30
CA GLY A 2 -14.01 2.35 3.07
C GLY A 2 -14.23 3.85 3.30
N ASP A 3 -14.31 4.60 2.20
CA ASP A 3 -14.82 5.97 2.11
C ASP A 3 -16.35 5.96 1.90
N LEU A 4 -16.86 4.90 1.26
CA LEU A 4 -18.28 4.60 1.06
C LEU A 4 -18.56 3.16 1.52
N TRP A 5 -19.84 2.83 1.65
CA TRP A 5 -20.30 1.48 1.97
C TRP A 5 -21.41 1.08 1.00
N LEU A 6 -21.26 -0.10 0.39
CA LEU A 6 -22.28 -0.74 -0.42
C LEU A 6 -23.05 -1.71 0.47
N GLN A 7 -24.38 -1.61 0.52
CA GLN A 7 -25.20 -2.60 1.19
C GLN A 7 -25.77 -3.58 0.16
N ASP A 8 -25.50 -4.86 0.34
CA ASP A 8 -26.13 -5.94 -0.43
C ASP A 8 -26.52 -7.08 0.50
N SER A 9 -27.73 -7.63 0.33
CA SER A 9 -28.23 -8.77 1.12
C SER A 9 -28.06 -8.64 2.66
N GLY A 10 -28.10 -7.41 3.19
CA GLY A 10 -27.91 -7.14 4.62
C GLY A 10 -26.45 -7.04 5.09
N ILE A 11 -25.48 -7.17 4.18
CA ILE A 11 -24.04 -7.05 4.43
C ILE A 11 -23.56 -5.67 3.95
N TYR A 12 -22.70 -5.02 4.74
CA TYR A 12 -22.08 -3.76 4.37
C TYR A 12 -20.65 -4.00 3.88
N HIS A 13 -20.40 -3.72 2.61
CA HIS A 13 -19.10 -3.87 1.97
C HIS A 13 -18.40 -2.51 1.88
N PRO A 14 -17.19 -2.37 2.45
CA PRO A 14 -16.42 -1.13 2.38
C PRO A 14 -15.94 -0.88 0.94
N VAL A 15 -16.07 0.35 0.49
CA VAL A 15 -15.54 0.82 -0.80
C VAL A 15 -14.56 1.96 -0.54
N ASN A 16 -13.31 1.80 -0.96
CA ASN A 16 -12.32 2.88 -0.93
C ASN A 16 -12.23 3.54 -2.30
N VAL A 17 -12.22 4.86 -2.34
CA VAL A 17 -12.22 5.65 -3.58
C VAL A 17 -10.84 6.25 -3.81
N LYS A 18 -10.25 5.96 -4.97
CA LYS A 18 -8.98 6.51 -5.41
C LYS A 18 -9.16 7.30 -6.69
N THR A 19 -8.74 8.56 -6.66
CA THR A 19 -8.71 9.42 -7.83
C THR A 19 -7.28 9.64 -8.28
N GLY A 20 -7.07 9.84 -9.58
CA GLY A 20 -5.75 10.18 -10.09
C GLY A 20 -5.79 10.66 -11.53
N ILE A 21 -4.71 11.31 -11.97
CA ILE A 21 -4.53 11.74 -13.36
C ILE A 21 -3.78 10.63 -14.12
N VAL A 22 -4.17 10.40 -15.38
CA VAL A 22 -3.47 9.44 -16.26
C VAL A 22 -2.01 9.86 -16.42
N GLY A 23 -1.07 8.92 -16.30
CA GLY A 23 0.37 9.17 -16.37
C GLY A 23 1.04 9.66 -15.08
N ALA A 24 0.27 10.01 -14.04
CA ALA A 24 0.78 10.38 -12.72
C ALA A 24 0.53 9.26 -11.69
N GLU A 25 1.12 8.08 -11.92
CA GLU A 25 0.86 6.88 -11.14
C GLU A 25 1.83 6.73 -9.96
N GLY A 26 1.34 7.06 -8.75
CA GLY A 26 2.00 6.68 -7.50
C GLY A 26 1.60 5.28 -7.01
N GLN A 27 2.05 4.91 -5.81
CA GLN A 27 1.55 3.75 -5.07
C GLN A 27 0.46 4.21 -4.09
N PRO A 28 -0.83 4.09 -4.43
CA PRO A 28 -1.88 4.58 -3.56
C PRO A 28 -2.01 3.67 -2.33
N ASN A 29 -2.02 4.31 -1.15
CA ASN A 29 -2.36 3.66 0.12
C ASN A 29 -3.81 3.17 0.11
N LEU A 30 -4.05 1.90 0.41
CA LEU A 30 -5.38 1.31 0.42
C LEU A 30 -5.99 1.41 1.82
N VAL A 31 -5.51 0.56 2.73
CA VAL A 31 -6.02 0.42 4.09
C VAL A 31 -5.04 -0.40 4.92
N SER A 32 -5.15 -0.33 6.24
CA SER A 32 -4.38 -1.20 7.11
C SER A 32 -4.72 -2.67 6.90
N LEU A 33 -3.70 -3.50 6.66
CA LEU A 33 -3.86 -4.95 6.49
C LEU A 33 -4.54 -5.55 7.73
N LYS A 34 -4.05 -5.20 8.93
CA LYS A 34 -4.58 -5.72 10.20
C LYS A 34 -6.07 -5.43 10.37
N LYS A 35 -6.56 -4.26 9.92
CA LYS A 35 -7.98 -3.89 10.00
C LYS A 35 -8.84 -4.77 9.10
N VAL A 36 -8.45 -4.92 7.84
CA VAL A 36 -9.17 -5.77 6.88
C VAL A 36 -9.13 -7.22 7.32
N PHE A 37 -7.95 -7.72 7.70
CA PHE A 37 -7.79 -9.11 8.12
C PHE A 37 -8.61 -9.42 9.39
N SER A 38 -8.62 -8.53 10.38
CA SER A 38 -9.46 -8.69 11.58
C SER A 38 -10.95 -8.71 11.23
N ALA A 39 -11.40 -7.85 10.31
CA ALA A 39 -12.80 -7.81 9.88
C ALA A 39 -13.24 -9.09 9.15
N ILE A 40 -12.36 -9.64 8.30
CA ILE A 40 -12.57 -10.92 7.62
C ILE A 40 -12.65 -12.07 8.65
N MET A 41 -11.69 -12.14 9.57
CA MET A 41 -11.67 -13.18 10.62
C MET A 41 -12.86 -13.10 11.57
N ALA A 42 -13.36 -11.88 11.84
CA ALA A 42 -14.57 -11.65 12.62
C ALA A 42 -15.87 -11.85 11.82
N ARG A 43 -15.79 -12.23 10.54
CA ARG A 43 -16.93 -12.42 9.63
C ARG A 43 -17.80 -11.16 9.46
N GLN A 44 -17.17 -9.99 9.52
CA GLN A 44 -17.85 -8.70 9.36
C GLN A 44 -17.97 -8.26 7.90
N ILE A 45 -17.01 -8.69 7.08
CA ILE A 45 -16.97 -8.46 5.63
C ILE A 45 -16.45 -9.73 4.95
N ASP A 46 -16.71 -9.86 3.66
CA ASP A 46 -16.14 -10.90 2.79
C ASP A 46 -15.39 -10.32 1.57
N SER A 47 -15.49 -9.00 1.39
CA SER A 47 -15.03 -8.25 0.23
C SER A 47 -14.54 -6.87 0.66
N TYR A 48 -13.55 -6.32 -0.05
CA TYR A 48 -13.06 -4.96 0.17
C TYR A 48 -12.89 -4.27 -1.18
N TYR A 49 -13.82 -3.38 -1.52
CA TYR A 49 -13.88 -2.80 -2.84
C TYR A 49 -12.96 -1.60 -2.98
N LEU A 50 -12.36 -1.47 -4.16
CA LEU A 50 -11.60 -0.31 -4.60
C LEU A 50 -12.27 0.28 -5.83
N LEU A 51 -12.77 1.51 -5.70
CA LEU A 51 -13.26 2.33 -6.80
C LEU A 51 -12.14 3.28 -7.25
N ILE A 52 -11.65 3.09 -8.46
CA ILE A 52 -10.60 3.91 -9.04
C ILE A 52 -11.20 4.79 -10.14
N VAL A 53 -11.00 6.09 -10.03
CA VAL A 53 -11.37 7.08 -11.05
C VAL A 53 -10.09 7.73 -11.58
N LYS A 54 -9.75 7.42 -12.84
CA LYS A 54 -8.62 8.01 -13.55
C LYS A 54 -9.14 9.10 -14.49
N MET A 55 -8.54 10.28 -14.44
CA MET A 55 -8.92 11.42 -15.27
C MET A 55 -7.82 11.67 -16.30
N ASP A 56 -8.18 11.58 -17.57
CA ASP A 56 -7.37 12.16 -18.64
C ASP A 56 -7.75 13.64 -18.75
N ILE A 57 -6.77 14.51 -18.50
CA ILE A 57 -6.93 15.96 -18.57
C ILE A 57 -6.15 16.43 -19.79
N SER A 58 -6.88 16.82 -20.83
CA SER A 58 -6.31 17.34 -22.07
C SER A 58 -6.88 18.72 -22.39
N ALA A 59 -6.31 19.40 -23.38
CA ALA A 59 -6.85 20.66 -23.90
C ALA A 59 -8.30 20.51 -24.44
N LYS A 60 -8.76 19.28 -24.70
CA LYS A 60 -10.12 18.97 -25.19
C LYS A 60 -11.13 18.74 -24.07
N GLY A 61 -10.70 18.67 -22.81
CA GLY A 61 -11.56 18.45 -21.64
C GLY A 61 -11.05 17.36 -20.70
N ILE A 62 -11.91 16.99 -19.75
CA ILE A 62 -11.66 15.94 -18.75
C ILE A 62 -12.45 14.69 -19.15
N ALA A 63 -11.76 13.56 -19.35
CA ALA A 63 -12.38 12.27 -19.63
C ALA A 63 -12.09 11.27 -18.49
N PRO A 64 -13.12 10.77 -17.78
CA PRO A 64 -12.92 9.80 -16.71
C PRO A 64 -12.89 8.36 -17.22
N SER A 65 -12.05 7.53 -16.60
CA SER A 65 -12.06 6.07 -16.67
C SER A 65 -12.29 5.52 -15.27
N VAL A 66 -13.29 4.65 -15.12
CA VAL A 66 -13.73 4.14 -13.81
C VAL A 66 -13.53 2.63 -13.74
N CYS A 67 -12.98 2.16 -12.63
CA CYS A 67 -12.78 0.74 -12.35
C CYS A 67 -13.23 0.42 -10.92
N LEU A 68 -14.06 -0.61 -10.75
CA LEU A 68 -14.50 -1.10 -9.44
C LEU A 68 -14.12 -2.57 -9.33
N ILE A 69 -13.35 -2.92 -8.30
CA ILE A 69 -12.85 -4.28 -8.07
C ILE A 69 -12.98 -4.65 -6.60
N ASP A 70 -13.17 -5.93 -6.29
CA ASP A 70 -12.83 -6.45 -4.96
C ASP A 70 -11.32 -6.65 -4.87
N MET A 71 -10.63 -5.81 -4.10
CA MET A 71 -9.18 -5.87 -3.96
C MET A 71 -8.69 -7.21 -3.39
N LEU A 72 -9.53 -7.93 -2.64
CA LEU A 72 -9.16 -9.22 -2.07
C LEU A 72 -8.97 -10.32 -3.12
N ASP A 73 -9.54 -10.18 -4.31
CA ASP A 73 -9.31 -11.07 -5.45
C ASP A 73 -8.01 -10.74 -6.20
N TRP A 74 -7.37 -9.62 -5.87
CA TRP A 74 -6.23 -9.05 -6.59
C TRP A 74 -5.02 -8.81 -5.68
N LEU A 75 -4.89 -9.58 -4.60
CA LEU A 75 -3.81 -9.43 -3.60
C LEU A 75 -2.40 -9.59 -4.18
N ASP A 76 -2.24 -10.21 -5.34
CA ASP A 76 -0.95 -10.34 -6.05
C ASP A 76 -0.40 -8.98 -6.53
N TYR A 77 -1.26 -7.95 -6.59
CA TYR A 77 -0.91 -6.57 -6.94
C TYR A 77 -0.84 -5.66 -5.71
N VAL A 78 -0.92 -6.21 -4.51
CA VAL A 78 -0.85 -5.47 -3.25
C VAL A 78 0.52 -5.67 -2.61
N THR A 79 1.09 -4.60 -2.09
CA THR A 79 2.20 -4.66 -1.14
C THR A 79 1.74 -4.35 0.25
N PHE A 80 2.46 -4.90 1.23
CA PHE A 80 2.27 -4.56 2.63
C PHE A 80 3.54 -3.90 3.17
N ASP A 81 3.39 -2.65 3.60
CA ASP A 81 4.38 -1.96 4.39
C ASP A 81 4.04 -2.14 5.87
N SER A 82 4.82 -3.00 6.53
CA SER A 82 4.60 -3.38 7.92
C SER A 82 4.94 -2.27 8.91
N GLY A 83 5.78 -1.29 8.53
CA GLY A 83 6.09 -0.14 9.38
C GLY A 83 4.85 0.67 9.78
N PRO A 84 4.13 1.29 8.83
CA PRO A 84 2.85 1.95 9.04
C PRO A 84 1.65 0.98 9.03
N GLY A 85 1.89 -0.30 8.72
CA GLY A 85 0.88 -1.36 8.69
C GLY A 85 -0.13 -1.22 7.56
N GLN A 86 0.24 -0.61 6.44
CA GLN A 86 -0.64 -0.28 5.31
C GLN A 86 -0.47 -1.24 4.13
N MET A 87 -1.59 -1.58 3.50
CA MET A 87 -1.60 -2.15 2.16
C MET A 87 -1.49 -1.02 1.13
N MET A 88 -0.68 -1.22 0.10
CA MET A 88 -0.53 -0.30 -1.02
C MET A 88 -0.72 -1.04 -2.35
N LEU A 89 -1.33 -0.38 -3.33
CA LEU A 89 -1.49 -0.96 -4.66
C LEU A 89 -0.22 -0.75 -5.49
N ARG A 90 0.25 -1.80 -6.16
CA ARG A 90 1.22 -1.70 -7.25
C ARG A 90 0.54 -1.20 -8.52
N ALA A 91 0.09 0.06 -8.52
CA ALA A 91 -0.80 0.63 -9.52
C ALA A 91 -0.33 0.41 -10.97
N VAL A 92 0.94 0.71 -11.26
CA VAL A 92 1.52 0.53 -12.61
C VAL A 92 1.35 -0.90 -13.11
N LYS A 93 1.75 -1.88 -12.29
CA LYS A 93 1.63 -3.31 -12.63
C LYS A 93 0.16 -3.72 -12.76
N PHE A 94 -0.66 -3.28 -11.80
CA PHE A 94 -2.08 -3.57 -11.80
C PHE A 94 -2.75 -3.10 -13.10
N PHE A 95 -2.61 -1.83 -13.48
CA PHE A 95 -3.26 -1.30 -14.69
C PHE A 95 -2.69 -1.85 -16.00
N ALA A 96 -1.42 -2.28 -16.02
CA ALA A 96 -0.84 -2.92 -17.19
C ALA A 96 -1.39 -4.34 -17.43
N GLU A 97 -1.73 -5.07 -16.36
CA GLU A 97 -2.15 -6.47 -16.41
C GLU A 97 -3.66 -6.66 -16.12
N PHE A 98 -4.36 -5.58 -15.77
CA PHE A 98 -5.77 -5.63 -15.39
C PHE A 98 -6.65 -6.07 -16.56
N ASP A 99 -7.28 -7.23 -16.37
CA ASP A 99 -8.28 -7.76 -17.28
C ASP A 99 -9.49 -8.27 -16.46
N PRO A 100 -10.63 -7.57 -16.49
CA PRO A 100 -11.80 -7.93 -15.70
C PRO A 100 -12.41 -9.28 -16.12
N THR A 101 -12.09 -9.78 -17.31
CA THR A 101 -12.61 -11.07 -17.81
C THR A 101 -11.82 -12.26 -17.29
N LYS A 102 -10.60 -12.03 -16.76
CA LYS A 102 -9.70 -13.08 -16.27
C LYS A 102 -9.70 -13.23 -14.75
N VAL A 103 -10.55 -12.50 -14.05
CA VAL A 103 -10.57 -12.48 -12.58
C VAL A 103 -11.05 -13.82 -12.04
N LYS A 104 -10.20 -14.45 -11.25
CA LYS A 104 -10.61 -15.58 -10.42
C LYS A 104 -11.11 -15.04 -9.08
N THR A 105 -12.41 -15.15 -8.86
CA THR A 105 -13.00 -14.87 -7.55
C THR A 105 -12.48 -15.89 -6.54
N LEU A 106 -11.85 -15.40 -5.48
CA LEU A 106 -11.32 -16.24 -4.41
C LEU A 106 -12.42 -16.50 -3.38
N ASP A 107 -12.46 -17.72 -2.86
CA ASP A 107 -13.27 -17.98 -1.67
C ASP A 107 -12.66 -17.25 -0.45
N ILE A 108 -13.49 -17.05 0.58
CA ILE A 108 -13.09 -16.28 1.75
C ILE A 108 -11.91 -16.89 2.52
N LYS A 109 -11.73 -18.22 2.51
CA LYS A 109 -10.60 -18.88 3.17
C LYS A 109 -9.32 -18.61 2.40
N SER A 110 -9.38 -18.68 1.06
CA SER A 110 -8.29 -18.31 0.17
C SER A 110 -7.87 -16.85 0.34
N LYS A 111 -8.83 -15.92 0.46
CA LYS A 111 -8.57 -14.51 0.76
C LYS A 111 -7.87 -14.34 2.12
N ALA A 112 -8.39 -14.99 3.17
CA ALA A 112 -7.82 -14.93 4.50
C ALA A 112 -6.39 -15.51 4.57
N GLN A 113 -6.14 -16.63 3.90
CA GLN A 113 -4.82 -17.23 3.82
C GLN A 113 -3.82 -16.27 3.16
N ARG A 114 -4.15 -15.69 2.00
CA ARG A 114 -3.27 -14.74 1.32
C ARG A 114 -2.98 -13.48 2.15
N LEU A 115 -3.98 -12.98 2.90
CA LEU A 115 -3.78 -11.86 3.83
C LEU A 115 -2.81 -12.22 4.96
N MET A 116 -2.88 -13.46 5.49
CA MET A 116 -1.95 -13.95 6.50
C MET A 116 -0.53 -14.07 5.93
N GLU A 117 -0.38 -14.63 4.74
CA GLU A 117 0.91 -14.76 4.05
C GLU A 117 1.57 -13.37 3.81
N LEU A 118 0.78 -12.39 3.36
CA LEU A 118 1.23 -10.99 3.21
C LEU A 118 1.68 -10.40 4.56
N TYR A 119 0.94 -10.70 5.64
CA TYR A 119 1.25 -10.20 6.96
C TYR A 119 2.58 -10.75 7.49
N GLU A 120 2.76 -12.07 7.43
CA GLU A 120 3.98 -12.75 7.87
C GLU A 120 5.21 -12.30 7.09
N ASP A 121 5.09 -12.17 5.77
CA ASP A 121 6.17 -11.65 4.91
C ASP A 121 6.56 -10.21 5.30
N GLY A 122 5.58 -9.33 5.52
CA GLY A 122 5.86 -7.95 5.92
C GLY A 122 6.51 -7.83 7.30
N GLU A 123 6.06 -8.61 8.29
CA GLU A 123 6.66 -8.63 9.63
C GLU A 123 8.10 -9.19 9.58
N ARG A 124 8.35 -10.24 8.78
CA ARG A 124 9.71 -10.76 8.54
C ARG A 124 10.62 -9.67 7.95
N ARG A 125 10.21 -9.02 6.85
CA ARG A 125 10.99 -7.94 6.22
C ARG A 125 11.25 -6.77 7.17
N LEU A 126 10.25 -6.39 7.98
CA LEU A 126 10.41 -5.30 8.94
C LEU A 126 11.45 -5.63 10.01
N LYS A 127 11.45 -6.86 10.52
CA LYS A 127 12.45 -7.31 11.49
C LYS A 127 13.86 -7.26 10.90
N GLU A 128 14.04 -7.77 9.68
CA GLU A 128 15.33 -7.75 8.97
C GLU A 128 15.83 -6.32 8.72
N ASN A 129 14.94 -5.43 8.27
CA ASN A 129 15.29 -4.03 8.04
C ASN A 129 15.65 -3.30 9.33
N ARG A 130 14.88 -3.50 10.41
CA ARG A 130 15.19 -2.89 11.72
C ARG A 130 16.53 -3.32 12.29
N GLU A 131 16.89 -4.58 12.12
CA GLU A 131 18.21 -5.08 12.54
C GLU A 131 19.33 -4.44 11.71
N ARG A 132 19.14 -4.34 10.39
CA ARG A 132 20.09 -3.67 9.49
C ARG A 132 20.27 -2.19 9.84
N ASP A 133 19.17 -1.48 10.06
CA ASP A 133 19.18 -0.06 10.42
C ASP A 133 19.90 0.15 11.75
N LEU A 134 19.62 -0.70 12.75
CA LEU A 134 20.28 -0.64 14.05
C LEU A 134 21.79 -0.86 13.94
N GLN A 135 22.22 -1.83 13.11
CA GLN A 135 23.64 -2.08 12.87
C GLN A 135 24.31 -0.90 12.16
N HIS A 136 23.67 -0.33 11.15
CA HIS A 136 24.13 0.86 10.46
C HIS A 136 24.30 2.03 11.43
N TYR A 137 23.27 2.37 12.20
CA TYR A 137 23.36 3.49 13.16
C TYR A 137 24.34 3.24 14.29
N ARG A 138 24.52 2.00 14.75
CA ARG A 138 25.58 1.66 15.72
C ARG A 138 26.97 1.89 15.14
N HIS A 139 27.18 1.60 13.87
CA HIS A 139 28.45 1.88 13.21
C HIS A 139 28.68 3.38 13.08
N GLU A 140 27.74 4.12 12.50
CA GLU A 140 27.81 5.58 12.35
C GLU A 140 28.03 6.28 13.71
N PHE A 141 27.36 5.80 14.76
CA PHE A 141 27.50 6.36 16.10
C PHE A 141 28.89 6.11 16.71
N ARG A 142 29.49 4.94 16.48
CA ARG A 142 30.87 4.66 16.93
C ARG A 142 31.85 5.58 16.22
N ASP A 143 31.69 5.76 14.91
CA ASP A 143 32.56 6.62 14.11
C ASP A 143 32.42 8.08 14.54
N PHE A 144 31.19 8.52 14.83
CA PHE A 144 30.90 9.82 15.41
C PHE A 144 31.64 10.03 16.74
N LEU A 145 31.59 9.06 17.67
CA LEU A 145 32.28 9.15 18.96
C LEU A 145 33.81 9.10 18.85
N ALA A 146 34.36 8.40 17.86
CA ALA A 146 35.80 8.31 17.60
C ALA A 146 36.36 9.59 16.95
N GLY A 147 35.50 10.41 16.33
CA GLY A 147 35.87 11.68 15.71
C GLY A 147 36.33 12.72 16.75
N LYS A 148 37.53 13.27 16.56
CA LYS A 148 38.12 14.22 17.53
C LYS A 148 37.62 15.67 17.41
N ASN A 149 36.88 16.01 16.36
CA ASN A 149 36.39 17.37 16.11
C ASN A 149 35.07 17.35 15.34
N PHE A 150 33.95 17.19 16.04
CA PHE A 150 32.65 17.39 15.45
C PHE A 150 32.35 18.89 15.32
N ARG A 151 32.26 19.38 14.09
CA ARG A 151 31.77 20.72 13.78
C ARG A 151 30.77 20.62 12.64
N VAL A 152 29.59 21.17 12.86
CA VAL A 152 28.65 21.43 11.78
C VAL A 152 29.22 22.56 10.93
N THR A 153 29.47 22.28 9.65
CA THR A 153 29.91 23.27 8.66
C THR A 153 28.89 23.41 7.53
N PRO A 154 28.88 24.52 6.78
CA PRO A 154 28.07 24.64 5.57
C PRO A 154 28.25 23.45 4.62
N GLU A 155 29.47 22.90 4.49
CA GLU A 155 29.79 21.70 3.70
C GLU A 155 29.04 20.46 4.21
N THR A 156 29.03 20.21 5.52
CA THR A 156 28.32 19.06 6.11
C THR A 156 26.80 19.16 5.98
N GLN A 157 26.27 20.35 5.70
CA GLN A 157 24.85 20.60 5.48
C GLN A 157 24.46 20.56 4.00
N ARG A 158 25.42 20.54 3.05
CA ARG A 158 25.11 20.56 1.61
C ARG A 158 24.22 19.40 1.16
N SER A 159 24.27 18.25 1.83
CA SER A 159 23.40 17.10 1.53
C SER A 159 21.97 17.24 2.06
N LEU A 160 21.74 18.12 3.04
CA LEU A 160 20.42 18.39 3.62
C LEU A 160 19.69 19.53 2.88
N ILE A 161 20.45 20.41 2.22
CA ILE A 161 19.92 21.45 1.35
C ILE A 161 19.68 20.81 -0.02
N LEU A 162 18.55 20.11 -0.15
CA LEU A 162 18.08 19.59 -1.43
C LEU A 162 17.89 20.74 -2.42
N GLN A 163 18.55 20.64 -3.57
CA GLN A 163 18.12 21.27 -4.82
C GLN A 163 16.85 20.58 -5.34
#